data_AF-A0A8T7LAH7-F1
#
_entry.id   AF-A0A8T7LAH7-F1
#
_cell.length_a   1.000
_cell.length_b   1.000
_cell.length_c   1.000
_cell.angle_alpha   90.00
_cell.angle_beta   90.00
_cell.angle_gamma   90.00
#
_symmetry.space_group_name_H-M   'P 1'
#
loop_
_entity.id
_entity.type
_entity.pdbx_description
1 polymer ?
#
loop_
_entity_poly.entity_id
_entity_poly.type
_entity_poly.pdbx_seq_one_letter_code
_entity_poly.pdbx_strand_id
1 'polypeptide(L)'
;HLPRSSFHLLPSTFHLPPSTFHVQRSTFHLPRSSFHLQRATSIALTIALIAFLIVTGRPIYRHTEYAGAIDQLGVIAARFEPGAIVLLRGGAPTYAQARDVPDLIATPLTFAFGVDAFALKSRDPGRYATQLARYIRYWHDQGRPIYLALSASGAVSLPGLRLEPAGRLTVDVPEFEQLTGQKPSNVQRFTLDFALYRALPGEPPERAPYTIAPDDYAYQIRGIYRAERIDGRTVAWTDGDALLRLPVSASPATIQITLTAGERPTALGPVTTCLALAAEPGFSTDDIAGASFTQPVCATLGPKPETLSLSTGALPSSSTGAIVLRIYSATWIPARDDPQGRDPRRLGVQIVSITMN
;
A
#
# COMPACT_ATOMS: atom_id res chain seq x y z
N HIS A 1 63.58 -63.04 54.60
CA HIS A 1 63.15 -63.47 55.95
C HIS A 1 61.64 -63.45 56.01
N LEU A 2 61.07 -64.55 56.52
CA LEU A 2 59.68 -64.74 57.01
C LEU A 2 58.57 -64.97 55.97
N PRO A 3 57.57 -65.82 56.32
CA PRO A 3 57.08 -66.91 55.46
C PRO A 3 55.65 -66.71 54.96
N ARG A 4 55.24 -67.58 54.02
CA ARG A 4 53.84 -67.81 53.63
C ARG A 4 53.04 -68.29 54.85
N SER A 5 51.92 -67.63 55.11
CA SER A 5 50.91 -68.08 56.08
C SER A 5 49.66 -68.54 55.35
N SER A 6 49.37 -69.82 55.47
CA SER A 6 48.11 -70.48 55.09
C SER A 6 47.02 -70.20 56.12
N PHE A 7 45.82 -69.85 55.66
CA PHE A 7 44.62 -69.74 56.49
C PHE A 7 43.69 -70.92 56.19
N HIS A 8 43.45 -71.75 57.20
CA HIS A 8 42.33 -72.68 57.28
C HIS A 8 41.50 -72.31 58.50
N LEU A 9 40.21 -72.04 58.31
CA LEU A 9 39.23 -72.00 59.39
C LEU A 9 37.94 -72.71 58.94
N LEU A 10 37.38 -73.43 59.91
CA LEU A 10 36.48 -74.58 59.81
C LEU A 10 35.08 -74.28 59.25
N PRO A 11 34.39 -75.30 58.70
CA PRO A 11 32.98 -75.18 58.34
C PRO A 11 32.10 -75.13 59.59
N SER A 12 31.16 -74.18 59.64
CA SER A 12 30.04 -74.20 60.57
C SER A 12 28.77 -74.57 59.82
N THR A 13 28.24 -75.75 60.10
CA THR A 13 26.91 -76.20 59.68
C THR A 13 25.84 -75.59 60.57
N PHE A 14 24.88 -74.88 59.98
CA PHE A 14 23.62 -74.49 60.63
C PHE A 14 22.47 -75.07 59.79
N HIS A 15 21.63 -75.91 60.42
CA HIS A 15 20.41 -76.43 59.82
C HIS A 15 19.22 -75.55 60.20
N LEU A 16 18.42 -75.14 59.21
CA LEU A 16 17.07 -74.58 59.37
C LEU A 16 16.14 -75.19 58.28
N PRO A 17 14.82 -75.28 58.54
CA PRO A 17 13.92 -76.33 58.04
C PRO A 17 13.39 -76.13 56.61
N PRO A 18 12.77 -77.16 55.98
CA PRO A 18 12.26 -77.04 54.63
C PRO A 18 11.08 -76.07 54.59
N SER A 19 11.21 -75.01 53.78
CA SER A 19 10.13 -74.09 53.47
C SER A 19 9.64 -74.38 52.06
N THR A 20 8.41 -74.85 51.94
CA THR A 20 7.69 -74.99 50.66
C THR A 20 7.46 -73.62 50.03
N PHE A 21 8.00 -73.40 48.84
CA PHE A 21 7.73 -72.21 48.03
C PHE A 21 6.33 -72.32 47.41
N HIS A 22 5.37 -71.55 47.91
CA HIS A 22 4.13 -71.30 47.18
C HIS A 22 4.35 -70.17 46.17
N VAL A 23 4.33 -70.49 44.88
CA VAL A 23 4.30 -69.49 43.81
C VAL A 23 2.91 -68.85 43.80
N GLN A 24 2.81 -67.66 44.40
CA GLN A 24 1.62 -66.85 44.33
C GLN A 24 1.51 -66.29 42.90
N ARG A 25 0.52 -66.75 42.12
CA ARG A 25 0.17 -66.10 40.84
C ARG A 25 -0.43 -64.73 41.15
N SER A 26 0.38 -63.68 41.05
CA SER A 26 -0.12 -62.31 41.09
C SER A 26 -0.74 -61.96 39.74
N THR A 27 -2.07 -61.96 39.67
CA THR A 27 -2.82 -61.39 38.54
C THR A 27 -2.65 -59.87 38.59
N PHE A 28 -1.98 -59.29 37.60
CA PHE A 28 -1.81 -57.84 37.47
C PHE A 28 -3.13 -57.21 37.01
N HIS A 29 -3.95 -56.73 37.95
CA HIS A 29 -5.12 -55.93 37.62
C HIS A 29 -4.70 -54.46 37.48
N LEU A 30 -4.41 -54.03 36.25
CA LEU A 30 -4.40 -52.60 35.94
C LEU A 30 -5.82 -52.05 36.19
N PRO A 31 -5.97 -50.97 36.99
CA PRO A 31 -7.29 -50.41 37.26
C PRO A 31 -7.85 -49.84 35.94
N ARG A 32 -8.91 -50.47 35.41
CA ARG A 32 -9.64 -49.98 34.22
C ARG A 32 -10.02 -48.49 34.33
N SER A 33 -10.23 -47.99 35.55
CA SER A 33 -10.59 -46.61 35.85
C SER A 33 -9.55 -45.57 35.41
N SER A 34 -8.25 -45.85 35.48
CA SER A 34 -7.21 -44.90 35.05
C SER A 34 -7.20 -44.73 33.52
N PHE A 35 -7.40 -45.82 32.78
CA PHE A 35 -7.52 -45.80 31.31
C PHE A 35 -8.79 -45.08 30.84
N HIS A 36 -9.91 -45.24 31.53
CA HIS A 36 -11.15 -44.53 31.18
C HIS A 36 -11.04 -43.02 31.48
N LEU A 37 -10.39 -42.64 32.59
CA LEU A 37 -10.16 -41.23 32.92
C LEU A 37 -9.24 -40.56 31.89
N GLN A 38 -8.14 -41.20 31.51
CA GLN A 38 -7.21 -40.68 30.50
C GLN A 38 -7.85 -40.55 29.11
N ARG A 39 -8.74 -41.48 28.74
CA ARG A 39 -9.52 -41.37 27.50
C ARG A 39 -10.54 -40.23 27.57
N ALA A 40 -11.25 -40.10 28.69
CA ALA A 40 -12.24 -39.04 28.88
C ALA A 40 -11.60 -37.65 28.83
N THR A 41 -10.44 -37.45 29.48
CA THR A 41 -9.71 -36.18 29.42
C THR A 41 -9.18 -35.89 28.02
N SER A 42 -8.65 -36.89 27.32
CA SER A 42 -8.22 -36.73 25.92
C SER A 42 -9.39 -36.30 25.03
N ILE A 43 -10.55 -36.95 25.14
CA ILE A 43 -11.73 -36.61 24.35
C ILE A 43 -12.20 -35.19 24.69
N ALA A 44 -12.25 -34.82 25.97
CA ALA A 44 -12.65 -33.49 26.39
C ALA A 44 -11.70 -32.40 25.83
N LEU A 45 -10.39 -32.65 25.87
CA LEU A 45 -9.40 -31.74 25.29
C LEU A 45 -9.54 -31.63 23.76
N THR A 46 -9.79 -32.75 23.07
CA THR A 46 -10.06 -32.74 21.63
C THR A 46 -11.31 -31.92 21.31
N ILE A 47 -12.40 -32.11 22.04
CA ILE A 47 -13.64 -31.33 21.85
C ILE A 47 -13.39 -29.85 22.15
N ALA A 48 -12.68 -29.53 23.24
CA ALA A 48 -12.34 -28.15 23.58
C ALA A 48 -11.49 -27.49 22.49
N LEU A 49 -10.51 -28.22 21.91
CA LEU A 49 -9.70 -27.75 20.80
C LEU A 49 -10.53 -27.52 19.53
N ILE A 50 -11.43 -28.45 19.18
CA ILE A 50 -12.34 -28.30 18.04
C ILE A 50 -13.25 -27.08 18.25
N ALA A 51 -13.86 -26.94 19.43
CA ALA A 51 -14.70 -25.80 19.77
C ALA A 51 -13.91 -24.48 19.67
N PHE A 52 -12.67 -24.45 20.20
CA PHE A 52 -11.78 -23.31 20.08
C PHE A 52 -11.48 -22.97 18.62
N LEU A 53 -11.20 -23.95 17.76
CA LEU A 53 -10.94 -23.74 16.33
C LEU A 53 -12.19 -23.22 15.60
N ILE A 54 -13.38 -23.74 15.91
CA ILE A 54 -14.66 -23.28 15.32
C ILE A 54 -14.96 -21.84 15.75
N VAL A 55 -14.77 -21.51 17.03
CA VAL A 55 -15.04 -20.17 17.56
C VAL A 55 -14.03 -19.16 17.01
N THR A 56 -12.73 -19.46 17.08
CA THR A 56 -11.67 -18.57 16.58
C THR A 56 -11.60 -18.50 15.06
N GLY A 57 -12.09 -19.52 14.36
CA GLY A 57 -12.21 -19.53 12.90
C GLY A 57 -13.44 -18.80 12.37
N ARG A 58 -14.34 -18.31 13.23
CA ARG A 58 -15.62 -17.69 12.83
C ARG A 58 -15.52 -16.56 11.80
N PRO A 59 -14.55 -15.64 11.89
CA PRO A 59 -14.38 -14.61 10.86
C PRO A 59 -14.03 -15.21 9.50
N ILE A 60 -13.28 -16.32 9.48
CA ILE A 60 -12.73 -16.92 8.26
C ILE A 60 -13.84 -17.55 7.41
N TYR A 61 -14.67 -18.42 7.99
CA TYR A 61 -15.70 -19.14 7.21
C TYR A 61 -16.98 -18.33 6.94
N ARG A 62 -17.13 -17.15 7.54
CA ARG A 62 -18.26 -16.24 7.26
C ARG A 62 -17.93 -15.17 6.22
N HIS A 63 -16.66 -15.05 5.85
CA HIS A 63 -16.18 -14.04 4.94
C HIS A 63 -15.86 -14.67 3.58
N THR A 64 -16.15 -13.93 2.52
CA THR A 64 -15.71 -14.25 1.17
C THR A 64 -14.84 -13.09 0.72
N GLU A 65 -13.56 -13.39 0.55
CA GLU A 65 -12.58 -12.43 0.03
C GLU A 65 -13.04 -11.88 -1.30
N TYR A 66 -12.91 -10.55 -1.46
CA TYR A 66 -13.28 -9.85 -2.69
C TYR A 66 -14.75 -10.00 -3.13
N ALA A 67 -15.67 -10.27 -2.20
CA ALA A 67 -17.09 -10.37 -2.51
C ALA A 67 -17.60 -9.13 -3.27
N GLY A 68 -18.26 -9.37 -4.41
CA GLY A 68 -18.78 -8.32 -5.30
C GLY A 68 -17.76 -7.66 -6.23
N ALA A 69 -16.50 -8.11 -6.24
CA ALA A 69 -15.47 -7.53 -7.12
C ALA A 69 -15.82 -7.70 -8.61
N ILE A 70 -16.24 -8.90 -9.03
CA ILE A 70 -16.55 -9.19 -10.43
C ILE A 70 -17.74 -8.35 -10.94
N ASP A 71 -18.79 -8.19 -10.13
CA ASP A 71 -19.94 -7.36 -10.49
C ASP A 71 -19.55 -5.88 -10.64
N GLN A 72 -18.75 -5.36 -9.71
CA GLN A 72 -18.22 -4.00 -9.79
C GLN A 72 -17.36 -3.80 -11.05
N LEU A 73 -16.49 -4.76 -11.36
CA LEU A 73 -15.65 -4.74 -12.55
C LEU A 73 -16.47 -4.84 -13.84
N GLY A 74 -17.57 -5.60 -13.86
CA GLY A 74 -18.49 -5.65 -14.99
C GLY A 74 -19.18 -4.31 -15.24
N VAL A 75 -19.63 -3.63 -14.17
CA VAL A 75 -20.18 -2.27 -14.25
C VAL A 75 -19.14 -1.27 -14.74
N ILE A 76 -17.88 -1.42 -14.35
CA ILE A 76 -16.77 -0.58 -14.84
C ILE A 76 -16.50 -0.86 -16.33
N ALA A 77 -16.40 -2.13 -16.71
CA ALA A 77 -16.12 -2.55 -18.08
C ALA A 77 -17.16 -2.01 -19.06
N ALA A 78 -18.44 -2.05 -18.68
CA ALA A 78 -19.54 -1.53 -19.49
C ALA A 78 -19.51 -0.01 -19.75
N ARG A 79 -18.66 0.75 -19.04
CA ARG A 79 -18.48 2.20 -19.27
C ARG A 79 -17.51 2.51 -20.40
N PHE A 80 -16.67 1.55 -20.79
CA PHE A 80 -15.69 1.74 -21.84
C PHE A 80 -16.34 1.53 -23.21
N GLU A 81 -16.01 2.41 -24.13
CA GLU A 81 -16.44 2.31 -25.52
C GLU A 81 -15.83 1.05 -26.18
N PRO A 82 -16.51 0.44 -27.16
CA PRO A 82 -15.98 -0.72 -27.88
C PRO A 82 -14.58 -0.45 -28.46
N GLY A 83 -13.63 -1.36 -28.21
CA GLY A 83 -12.26 -1.24 -28.68
C GLY A 83 -11.39 -0.21 -27.93
N ALA A 84 -11.89 0.35 -26.83
CA ALA A 84 -11.11 1.25 -25.97
C ALA A 84 -9.86 0.57 -25.40
N ILE A 85 -8.79 1.35 -25.26
CA ILE A 85 -7.56 0.97 -24.57
C ILE A 85 -7.53 1.65 -23.22
N VAL A 86 -7.27 0.90 -22.16
CA VAL A 86 -7.18 1.43 -20.80
C VAL A 86 -5.77 1.19 -20.27
N LEU A 87 -5.04 2.25 -19.97
CA LEU A 87 -3.70 2.19 -19.38
C LEU A 87 -3.79 2.48 -17.88
N LEU A 88 -3.31 1.58 -17.03
CA LEU A 88 -3.46 1.67 -15.58
C LEU A 88 -2.11 1.86 -14.88
N ARG A 89 -2.04 2.76 -13.90
CA ARG A 89 -0.81 3.02 -13.14
C ARG A 89 -1.08 3.65 -11.77
N GLY A 90 -0.17 3.41 -10.82
CA GLY A 90 -0.15 4.06 -9.51
C GLY A 90 -0.79 3.19 -8.45
N GLY A 91 -1.07 3.81 -7.30
CA GLY A 91 -1.76 3.16 -6.17
C GLY A 91 -1.00 3.26 -4.84
N ALA A 92 0.27 3.69 -4.87
CA ALA A 92 1.11 3.84 -3.68
C ALA A 92 2.24 4.84 -3.95
N PRO A 93 2.85 5.46 -2.92
CA PRO A 93 3.85 6.51 -3.09
C PRO A 93 5.16 6.05 -3.74
N THR A 94 5.43 4.74 -3.70
CA THR A 94 6.63 4.14 -4.29
C THR A 94 6.27 3.07 -5.31
N TYR A 95 7.13 2.91 -6.33
CA TYR A 95 6.94 1.87 -7.35
C TYR A 95 6.82 0.46 -6.77
N ALA A 96 7.65 0.12 -5.77
CA ALA A 96 7.65 -1.22 -5.20
C ALA A 96 6.30 -1.59 -4.55
N GLN A 97 5.61 -0.60 -3.99
CA GLN A 97 4.29 -0.77 -3.40
C GLN A 97 3.16 -0.69 -4.43
N ALA A 98 3.34 0.08 -5.50
CA ALA A 98 2.31 0.34 -6.50
C ALA A 98 2.30 -0.67 -7.67
N ARG A 99 3.41 -1.34 -7.96
CA ARG A 99 3.62 -2.06 -9.25
C ARG A 99 2.56 -3.12 -9.59
N ASP A 100 1.98 -3.75 -8.56
CA ASP A 100 1.05 -4.88 -8.71
C ASP A 100 -0.42 -4.42 -8.50
N VAL A 101 -0.65 -3.20 -8.01
CA VAL A 101 -1.99 -2.65 -7.75
C VAL A 101 -2.82 -2.51 -9.05
N PRO A 102 -2.28 -1.99 -10.17
CA PRO A 102 -3.01 -1.92 -11.44
C PRO A 102 -3.45 -3.28 -11.98
N ASP A 103 -2.69 -4.36 -11.72
CA ASP A 103 -2.99 -5.69 -12.26
C ASP A 103 -4.28 -6.28 -11.66
N LEU A 104 -4.65 -5.87 -10.45
CA LEU A 104 -5.91 -6.26 -9.78
C LEU A 104 -7.14 -5.80 -10.58
N ILE A 105 -6.99 -4.79 -11.43
CA ILE A 105 -8.05 -4.26 -12.31
C ILE A 105 -7.79 -4.65 -13.77
N ALA A 106 -6.57 -4.47 -14.27
CA ALA A 106 -6.23 -4.69 -15.67
C ALA A 106 -6.47 -6.14 -16.11
N THR A 107 -6.10 -7.10 -15.27
CA THR A 107 -6.21 -8.54 -15.56
C THR A 107 -7.67 -8.96 -15.76
N PRO A 108 -8.60 -8.75 -14.80
CA PRO A 108 -9.98 -9.13 -15.00
C PRO A 108 -10.68 -8.31 -16.10
N LEU A 109 -10.37 -7.02 -16.26
CA LEU A 109 -10.93 -6.23 -17.37
C LEU A 109 -10.57 -6.85 -18.74
N THR A 110 -9.33 -7.30 -18.91
CA THR A 110 -8.87 -7.95 -20.14
C THR A 110 -9.50 -9.32 -20.33
N PHE A 111 -9.33 -10.22 -19.36
CA PHE A 111 -9.64 -11.63 -19.58
C PHE A 111 -11.09 -12.01 -19.28
N ALA A 112 -11.78 -11.28 -18.39
CA ALA A 112 -13.18 -11.57 -18.06
C ALA A 112 -14.17 -10.69 -18.85
N PHE A 113 -13.77 -9.47 -19.23
CA PHE A 113 -14.67 -8.49 -19.85
C PHE A 113 -14.25 -8.01 -21.24
N GLY A 114 -13.09 -8.45 -21.76
CA GLY A 114 -12.66 -8.13 -23.14
C GLY A 114 -12.29 -6.66 -23.36
N VAL A 115 -11.95 -5.92 -22.31
CA VAL A 115 -11.43 -4.54 -22.41
C VAL A 115 -9.92 -4.60 -22.54
N ASP A 116 -9.34 -3.95 -23.54
CA ASP A 116 -7.87 -3.92 -23.74
C ASP A 116 -7.19 -3.06 -22.65
N ALA A 117 -6.95 -3.67 -21.49
CA ALA A 117 -6.46 -3.01 -20.29
C ALA A 117 -5.01 -3.42 -19.96
N PHE A 118 -4.11 -2.45 -19.81
CA PHE A 118 -2.68 -2.69 -19.61
C PHE A 118 -2.15 -1.95 -18.39
N ALA A 119 -1.46 -2.67 -17.50
CA ALA A 119 -0.70 -2.07 -16.41
C ALA A 119 0.64 -1.50 -16.88
N LEU A 120 0.89 -0.21 -16.65
CA LEU A 120 2.15 0.45 -16.99
C LEU A 120 3.21 0.22 -15.89
N LYS A 121 3.95 -0.88 -16.03
CA LYS A 121 5.01 -1.27 -15.08
C LYS A 121 6.33 -0.56 -15.37
N SER A 122 6.59 0.55 -14.67
CA SER A 122 7.92 1.19 -14.65
C SER A 122 8.14 2.03 -13.41
N ARG A 123 9.38 2.03 -12.92
CA ARG A 123 9.86 2.99 -11.91
C ARG A 123 9.91 4.41 -12.46
N ASP A 124 10.21 4.53 -13.75
CA ASP A 124 10.41 5.79 -14.43
C ASP A 124 9.78 5.72 -15.83
N PRO A 125 8.48 6.06 -15.96
CA PRO A 125 7.80 6.05 -17.25
C PRO A 125 8.25 7.20 -18.16
N GLY A 126 8.95 8.20 -17.61
CA GLY A 126 9.46 9.33 -18.36
C GLY A 126 10.51 8.95 -19.38
N ARG A 127 11.32 7.91 -19.08
CA ARG A 127 12.34 7.38 -20.00
C ARG A 127 11.79 6.89 -21.34
N TYR A 128 10.50 6.57 -21.39
CA TYR A 128 9.81 6.13 -22.62
C TYR A 128 8.59 7.00 -22.97
N ALA A 129 8.47 8.19 -22.38
CA ALA A 129 7.32 9.08 -22.56
C ALA A 129 7.01 9.34 -24.04
N THR A 130 8.03 9.68 -24.83
CA THR A 130 7.90 9.95 -26.28
C THR A 130 7.43 8.73 -27.07
N GLN A 131 7.93 7.54 -26.73
CA GLN A 131 7.56 6.28 -27.36
C GLN A 131 6.12 5.89 -26.99
N LEU A 132 5.75 6.01 -25.72
CA LEU A 132 4.39 5.74 -25.25
C LEU A 132 3.38 6.71 -25.89
N ALA A 133 3.68 8.01 -25.93
CA ALA A 133 2.83 8.99 -26.60
C ALA A 133 2.69 8.72 -28.10
N ARG A 134 3.71 8.14 -28.76
CA ARG A 134 3.62 7.70 -30.15
C ARG A 134 2.66 6.52 -30.32
N TYR A 135 2.72 5.52 -29.44
CA TYR A 135 1.78 4.39 -29.46
C TYR A 135 0.34 4.83 -29.20
N ILE A 136 0.14 5.73 -28.23
CA ILE A 136 -1.19 6.27 -27.94
C ILE A 136 -1.76 7.02 -29.14
N ARG A 137 -0.96 7.85 -29.82
CA ARG A 137 -1.39 8.52 -31.06
C ARG A 137 -1.71 7.53 -32.16
N TYR A 138 -0.87 6.50 -32.35
CA TYR A 138 -1.15 5.46 -33.33
C TYR A 138 -2.50 4.77 -33.09
N TRP A 139 -2.84 4.43 -31.84
CA TRP A 139 -4.15 3.86 -31.51
C TRP A 139 -5.29 4.87 -31.68
N HIS A 140 -5.04 6.14 -31.35
CA HIS A 140 -6.01 7.22 -31.56
C HIS A 140 -6.36 7.38 -33.04
N ASP A 141 -5.36 7.39 -33.92
CA ASP A 141 -5.52 7.52 -35.37
C ASP A 141 -6.27 6.33 -36.00
N GLN A 142 -6.30 5.18 -35.32
CA GLN A 142 -7.14 4.03 -35.66
C GLN A 142 -8.59 4.16 -35.18
N GLY A 143 -8.96 5.31 -34.59
CA GLY A 143 -10.30 5.56 -34.05
C GLY A 143 -10.55 4.86 -32.71
N ARG A 144 -9.51 4.38 -32.02
CA ARG A 144 -9.67 3.71 -30.72
C ARG A 144 -9.69 4.75 -29.60
N PRO A 145 -10.67 4.71 -28.68
CA PRO A 145 -10.63 5.56 -27.50
C PRO A 145 -9.50 5.14 -26.54
N ILE A 146 -8.79 6.11 -25.96
CA ILE A 146 -7.70 5.83 -25.01
C ILE A 146 -8.00 6.48 -23.68
N TYR A 147 -7.96 5.64 -22.65
CA TYR A 147 -8.16 6.02 -21.26
C TYR A 147 -6.91 5.74 -20.44
N LEU A 148 -6.61 6.64 -19.51
CA LEU A 148 -5.64 6.42 -18.44
C LEU A 148 -6.42 6.32 -17.13
N ALA A 149 -6.29 5.19 -16.42
CA ALA A 149 -6.73 5.07 -15.04
C ALA A 149 -5.50 5.24 -14.14
N LEU A 150 -5.36 6.42 -13.54
CA LEU A 150 -4.23 6.77 -12.68
C LEU A 150 -4.67 6.75 -11.22
N SER A 151 -3.84 6.21 -10.35
CA SER A 151 -3.99 6.30 -8.89
C SER A 151 -2.79 7.02 -8.28
N ALA A 152 -2.71 7.08 -6.95
CA ALA A 152 -1.68 7.78 -6.19
C ALA A 152 -0.27 7.58 -6.77
N SER A 153 0.47 8.67 -6.96
CA SER A 153 1.81 8.65 -7.57
C SER A 153 1.87 7.96 -8.95
N GLY A 154 0.78 8.05 -9.71
CA GLY A 154 0.59 7.35 -10.97
C GLY A 154 0.89 8.18 -12.21
N ALA A 155 1.29 9.45 -12.09
CA ALA A 155 1.44 10.34 -13.25
C ALA A 155 2.38 9.78 -14.33
N VAL A 156 2.03 10.06 -15.58
CA VAL A 156 2.80 9.67 -16.78
C VAL A 156 2.92 10.88 -17.68
N SER A 157 4.14 11.16 -18.14
CA SER A 157 4.39 12.20 -19.14
C SER A 157 4.00 11.69 -20.52
N LEU A 158 3.15 12.43 -21.23
CA LEU A 158 2.66 12.08 -22.56
C LEU A 158 2.79 13.29 -23.50
N PRO A 159 3.98 13.54 -24.07
CA PRO A 159 4.21 14.73 -24.90
C PRO A 159 3.28 14.78 -26.11
N GLY A 160 2.67 15.95 -26.35
CA GLY A 160 1.71 16.19 -27.42
C GLY A 160 0.33 15.55 -27.20
N LEU A 161 0.05 15.08 -25.98
CA LEU A 161 -1.24 14.57 -25.55
C LEU A 161 -1.70 15.33 -24.31
N ARG A 162 -2.98 15.65 -24.26
CA ARG A 162 -3.66 16.24 -23.11
C ARG A 162 -4.57 15.22 -22.46
N LEU A 163 -4.71 15.31 -21.14
CA LEU A 163 -5.58 14.46 -20.35
C LEU A 163 -6.84 15.23 -19.96
N GLU A 164 -8.01 14.72 -20.36
CA GLU A 164 -9.30 15.24 -19.92
C GLU A 164 -9.89 14.33 -18.83
N PRO A 165 -10.38 14.87 -17.70
CA PRO A 165 -11.09 14.07 -16.72
C PRO A 165 -12.29 13.34 -17.34
N ALA A 166 -12.37 12.03 -17.12
CA ALA A 166 -13.39 11.13 -17.68
C ALA A 166 -14.15 10.33 -16.59
N GLY A 167 -13.97 10.70 -15.32
CA GLY A 167 -14.67 10.10 -14.18
C GLY A 167 -13.72 9.34 -13.25
N ARG A 168 -14.26 8.36 -12.52
CA ARG A 168 -13.49 7.54 -11.58
C ARG A 168 -13.80 6.05 -11.74
N LEU A 169 -12.78 5.24 -11.51
CA LEU A 169 -12.83 3.79 -11.39
C LEU A 169 -12.50 3.44 -9.95
N THR A 170 -13.51 3.02 -9.19
CA THR A 170 -13.36 2.62 -7.80
C THR A 170 -13.90 1.21 -7.63
N VAL A 171 -13.09 0.32 -7.05
CA VAL A 171 -13.50 -1.02 -6.64
C VAL A 171 -13.31 -1.13 -5.13
N ASP A 172 -14.39 -1.42 -4.42
CA ASP A 172 -14.37 -1.49 -2.95
C ASP A 172 -14.81 -2.88 -2.49
N VAL A 173 -13.86 -3.61 -1.92
CA VAL A 173 -13.95 -5.03 -1.64
C VAL A 173 -13.68 -5.31 -0.18
N PRO A 174 -14.42 -6.25 0.43
CA PRO A 174 -14.11 -6.68 1.78
C PRO A 174 -12.89 -7.61 1.73
N GLU A 175 -11.92 -7.38 2.62
CA GLU A 175 -10.68 -8.16 2.77
C GLU A 175 -10.43 -8.41 4.27
N PHE A 176 -9.78 -9.51 4.62
CA PHE A 176 -9.31 -9.71 5.99
C PHE A 176 -8.31 -8.63 6.40
N GLU A 177 -8.29 -8.34 7.70
CA GLU A 177 -7.18 -7.55 8.25
C GLU A 177 -5.82 -8.24 7.99
N GLN A 178 -4.88 -7.50 7.41
CA GLN A 178 -3.54 -8.01 7.12
C GLN A 178 -2.63 -7.93 8.36
N LEU A 179 -2.86 -8.83 9.31
CA LEU A 179 -2.05 -8.95 10.52
C LEU A 179 -0.93 -9.98 10.34
N THR A 180 0.27 -9.67 10.86
CA THR A 180 1.44 -10.56 10.79
C THR A 180 1.65 -11.43 12.03
N GLY A 181 1.04 -11.05 13.18
CA GLY A 181 1.27 -11.70 14.48
C GLY A 181 0.08 -12.48 15.05
N GLN A 182 -1.10 -12.43 14.41
CA GLN A 182 -2.30 -13.11 14.89
C GLN A 182 -3.28 -13.41 13.75
N LYS A 183 -4.27 -14.28 14.01
CA LYS A 183 -5.36 -14.55 13.06
C LYS A 183 -6.20 -13.29 12.84
N PRO A 184 -6.72 -13.07 11.61
CA PRO A 184 -7.66 -11.99 11.37
C PRO A 184 -8.95 -12.21 12.17
N SER A 185 -9.30 -11.19 12.92
CA SER A 185 -10.49 -11.06 13.76
C SER A 185 -11.53 -10.12 13.15
N ASN A 186 -11.13 -9.32 12.16
CA ASN A 186 -11.98 -8.32 11.51
C ASN A 186 -11.88 -8.38 9.97
N VAL A 187 -12.90 -7.83 9.32
CA VAL A 187 -12.95 -7.62 7.87
C VAL A 187 -12.84 -6.12 7.61
N GLN A 188 -11.87 -5.72 6.81
CA GLN A 188 -11.63 -4.35 6.38
C GLN A 188 -12.17 -4.12 4.97
N ARG A 189 -12.32 -2.85 4.59
CA ARG A 189 -12.65 -2.46 3.21
C ARG A 189 -11.37 -2.05 2.51
N PHE A 190 -10.98 -2.83 1.52
CA PHE A 190 -9.90 -2.49 0.62
C PHE A 190 -10.48 -1.82 -0.62
N THR A 191 -10.14 -0.55 -0.79
CA THR A 191 -10.65 0.24 -1.91
C THR A 191 -9.51 0.52 -2.89
N LEU A 192 -9.68 0.09 -4.13
CA LEU A 192 -8.86 0.49 -5.27
C LEU A 192 -9.50 1.73 -5.89
N ASP A 193 -8.74 2.82 -6.00
CA ASP A 193 -9.25 4.11 -6.48
C ASP A 193 -8.37 4.66 -7.59
N PHE A 194 -8.94 4.86 -8.77
CA PHE A 194 -8.29 5.43 -9.93
C PHE A 194 -9.12 6.58 -10.49
N ALA A 195 -8.48 7.73 -10.72
CA ALA A 195 -9.03 8.78 -11.55
C ALA A 195 -8.88 8.38 -13.02
N LEU A 196 -9.97 8.54 -13.78
CA LEU A 196 -10.01 8.19 -15.18
C LEU A 196 -9.82 9.44 -16.03
N TYR A 197 -8.94 9.37 -17.01
CA TYR A 197 -8.65 10.45 -17.94
C TYR A 197 -8.77 9.93 -19.37
N ARG A 198 -9.32 10.72 -20.29
CA ARG A 198 -9.24 10.48 -21.73
C ARG A 198 -7.98 11.15 -22.27
N ALA A 199 -7.15 10.39 -22.99
CA ALA A 199 -5.99 10.95 -23.67
C ALA A 199 -6.38 11.42 -25.08
N LEU A 200 -6.13 12.68 -25.38
CA LEU A 200 -6.43 13.30 -26.67
C LEU A 200 -5.18 13.99 -27.24
N PRO A 201 -5.01 14.03 -28.57
CA PRO A 201 -3.98 14.85 -29.19
C PRO A 201 -4.13 16.33 -28.84
N GLY A 202 -2.99 17.01 -28.74
CA GLY A 202 -2.89 18.44 -28.51
C GLY A 202 -2.38 18.80 -27.12
N GLU A 203 -2.15 20.08 -26.95
CA GLU A 203 -1.67 20.64 -25.68
C GLU A 203 -2.84 20.81 -24.69
N PRO A 204 -2.57 20.75 -23.37
CA PRO A 204 -3.57 21.10 -22.37
C PRO A 204 -4.11 22.52 -22.64
N PRO A 205 -5.42 22.77 -22.48
CA PRO A 205 -5.96 24.11 -22.61
C PRO A 205 -5.34 25.02 -21.56
N GLU A 206 -4.91 26.22 -21.98
CA GLU A 206 -4.41 27.26 -21.08
C GLU A 206 -5.57 27.75 -20.21
N ARG A 207 -5.61 27.32 -18.93
CA ARG A 207 -6.64 27.72 -17.97
C ARG A 207 -5.96 28.22 -16.71
N ALA A 208 -5.92 29.52 -16.53
CA ALA A 208 -5.68 30.14 -15.22
C ALA A 208 -6.95 30.90 -14.80
N PRO A 209 -7.37 30.83 -13.52
CA PRO A 209 -6.81 29.98 -12.47
C PRO A 209 -7.25 28.51 -12.63
N TYR A 210 -6.39 27.58 -12.22
CA TYR A 210 -6.77 26.17 -12.10
C TYR A 210 -6.31 25.57 -10.77
N THR A 211 -7.12 24.64 -10.25
CA THR A 211 -6.89 23.97 -8.97
C THR A 211 -6.67 22.48 -9.19
N ILE A 212 -5.58 21.97 -8.65
CA ILE A 212 -5.24 20.55 -8.59
C ILE A 212 -5.75 20.00 -7.26
N ALA A 213 -6.68 19.06 -7.34
CA ALA A 213 -7.23 18.36 -6.18
C ALA A 213 -6.27 17.26 -5.69
N PRO A 214 -6.34 16.84 -4.42
CA PRO A 214 -5.47 15.78 -3.89
C PRO A 214 -5.66 14.40 -4.55
N ASP A 215 -6.80 14.17 -5.20
CA ASP A 215 -7.12 12.98 -5.99
C ASP A 215 -6.91 13.17 -7.50
N ASP A 216 -6.30 14.29 -7.92
CA ASP A 216 -5.90 14.52 -9.31
C ASP A 216 -4.54 13.88 -9.59
N TYR A 217 -4.58 12.56 -9.77
CA TYR A 217 -3.41 11.71 -9.88
C TYR A 217 -2.53 11.98 -11.12
N ALA A 218 -3.05 12.67 -12.15
CA ALA A 218 -2.30 13.05 -13.34
C ALA A 218 -1.08 13.95 -13.06
N TYR A 219 -1.10 14.68 -11.94
CA TYR A 219 -0.03 15.59 -11.55
C TYR A 219 0.97 14.96 -10.56
N GLN A 220 0.70 13.77 -10.04
CA GLN A 220 1.47 13.14 -8.95
C GLN A 220 2.57 12.21 -9.47
N ILE A 221 3.82 12.68 -9.50
CA ILE A 221 4.96 11.90 -10.02
C ILE A 221 5.34 10.79 -9.04
N ARG A 222 5.52 11.13 -7.75
CA ARG A 222 5.90 10.19 -6.69
C ARG A 222 5.64 10.77 -5.30
N GLY A 223 5.74 9.89 -4.28
CA GLY A 223 5.80 10.29 -2.88
C GLY A 223 4.47 10.76 -2.29
N ILE A 224 3.36 10.43 -2.95
CA ILE A 224 2.01 10.80 -2.54
C ILE A 224 1.18 9.53 -2.35
N TYR A 225 0.58 9.39 -1.17
CA TYR A 225 -0.40 8.35 -0.89
C TYR A 225 -1.75 8.70 -1.51
N ARG A 226 -2.59 7.67 -1.63
CA ARG A 226 -3.97 7.84 -2.10
C ARG A 226 -4.70 8.91 -1.29
N ALA A 227 -5.54 9.68 -1.98
CA ALA A 227 -6.39 10.67 -1.35
C ALA A 227 -7.39 9.99 -0.39
N GLU A 228 -7.63 10.64 0.74
CA GLU A 228 -8.49 10.18 1.82
C GLU A 228 -9.41 11.32 2.25
N ARG A 229 -10.56 10.97 2.82
CA ARG A 229 -11.51 11.95 3.35
C ARG A 229 -11.37 12.01 4.86
N ILE A 230 -10.79 13.10 5.37
CA ILE A 230 -10.53 13.34 6.80
C ILE A 230 -11.27 14.62 7.19
N ASP A 231 -12.12 14.55 8.21
CA ASP A 231 -12.97 15.67 8.68
C ASP A 231 -13.75 16.37 7.56
N GLY A 232 -14.31 15.58 6.63
CA GLY A 232 -15.09 16.10 5.50
C GLY A 232 -14.25 16.75 4.39
N ARG A 233 -12.92 16.75 4.50
CA ARG A 233 -11.99 17.29 3.49
C ARG A 233 -11.27 16.16 2.77
N THR A 234 -11.10 16.29 1.46
CA THR A 234 -10.22 15.40 0.69
C THR A 234 -8.78 15.87 0.89
N VAL A 235 -7.89 14.97 1.28
CA VAL A 235 -6.47 15.25 1.49
C VAL A 235 -5.62 14.09 0.98
N ALA A 236 -4.37 14.34 0.60
CA ALA A 236 -3.41 13.29 0.27
C ALA A 236 -2.15 13.46 1.13
N TRP A 237 -1.73 12.39 1.80
CA TRP A 237 -0.48 12.39 2.55
C TRP A 237 0.72 12.30 1.63
N THR A 238 1.80 13.02 1.95
CA THR A 238 3.12 12.76 1.37
C THR A 238 3.85 11.66 2.15
N ASP A 239 4.84 11.00 1.52
CA ASP A 239 5.74 10.04 2.17
C ASP A 239 7.02 10.68 2.74
N GLY A 240 7.05 12.01 2.76
CA GLY A 240 8.18 12.85 3.15
C GLY A 240 8.95 13.48 2.00
N ASP A 241 8.80 13.00 0.76
CA ASP A 241 9.43 13.60 -0.43
C ASP A 241 8.56 13.41 -1.68
N ALA A 242 7.58 14.30 -1.84
CA ALA A 242 6.65 14.29 -2.95
C ALA A 242 7.14 15.14 -4.13
N LEU A 243 6.91 14.64 -5.35
CA LEU A 243 7.10 15.40 -6.59
C LEU A 243 5.77 15.47 -7.34
N LEU A 244 5.41 16.68 -7.74
CA LEU A 244 4.28 16.95 -8.62
C LEU A 244 4.76 17.65 -9.88
N ARG A 245 4.17 17.29 -11.02
CA ARG A 245 4.34 18.00 -12.29
C ARG A 245 3.21 19.00 -12.41
N LEU A 246 3.49 20.26 -12.69
CA LEU A 246 2.48 21.29 -12.90
C LEU A 246 2.71 21.91 -14.29
N PRO A 247 1.66 22.21 -15.08
CA PRO A 247 1.83 22.92 -16.35
C PRO A 247 2.35 24.35 -16.12
N VAL A 248 3.15 24.83 -17.07
CA VAL A 248 3.63 26.22 -17.12
C VAL A 248 2.48 27.15 -17.51
N SER A 249 2.40 28.33 -16.89
CA SER A 249 1.54 29.44 -17.34
C SER A 249 2.36 30.42 -18.20
N ALA A 250 1.75 31.05 -19.21
CA ALA A 250 2.44 32.03 -20.07
C ALA A 250 2.90 33.30 -19.34
N SER A 251 2.45 33.53 -18.11
CA SER A 251 2.85 34.64 -17.24
C SER A 251 3.43 34.13 -15.91
N PRO A 252 4.19 34.96 -15.16
CA PRO A 252 4.61 34.61 -13.81
C PRO A 252 3.39 34.22 -12.97
N ALA A 253 3.30 32.93 -12.65
CA ALA A 253 2.20 32.35 -11.91
C ALA A 253 2.55 32.34 -10.43
N THR A 254 1.54 32.59 -9.61
CA THR A 254 1.65 32.32 -8.17
C THR A 254 1.02 30.97 -7.89
N ILE A 255 1.81 30.08 -7.32
CA ILE A 255 1.34 28.76 -6.89
C ILE A 255 1.04 28.85 -5.41
N GLN A 256 -0.22 28.63 -5.04
CA GLN A 256 -0.69 28.55 -3.67
C GLN A 256 -0.90 27.09 -3.29
N ILE A 257 -0.21 26.64 -2.25
CA ILE A 257 -0.25 25.25 -1.78
C ILE A 257 -0.81 25.29 -0.36
N THR A 258 -1.95 24.66 -0.14
CA THR A 258 -2.54 24.51 1.20
C THR A 258 -2.13 23.16 1.77
N LEU A 259 -1.40 23.19 2.88
CA LEU A 259 -0.85 22.02 3.58
C LEU A 259 -1.26 22.00 5.05
N THR A 260 -1.22 20.83 5.67
CA THR A 260 -1.32 20.69 7.13
C THR A 260 -0.46 19.53 7.62
N ALA A 261 -0.07 19.56 8.89
CA ALA A 261 0.60 18.45 9.55
C ALA A 261 -0.35 17.25 9.80
N GLY A 262 -1.66 17.47 9.69
CA GLY A 262 -2.69 16.52 10.10
C GLY A 262 -2.73 16.32 11.63
N GLU A 263 -3.63 15.47 12.08
CA GLU A 263 -3.65 15.02 13.47
C GLU A 263 -2.41 14.19 13.77
N ARG A 264 -1.68 14.57 14.82
CA ARG A 264 -0.45 13.89 15.24
C ARG A 264 -0.22 14.01 16.76
N PRO A 265 0.46 13.03 17.38
CA PRO A 265 0.77 13.10 18.81
C PRO A 265 1.47 14.41 19.19
N THR A 266 1.04 15.01 20.30
CA THR A 266 1.60 16.27 20.81
C THR A 266 3.11 16.19 21.07
N ALA A 267 3.61 15.01 21.44
CA ALA A 267 5.02 14.73 21.65
C ALA A 267 5.89 14.92 20.38
N LEU A 268 5.32 14.78 19.18
CA LEU A 268 6.04 14.99 17.92
C LEU A 268 6.12 16.48 17.52
N GLY A 269 5.32 17.34 18.15
CA GLY A 269 5.25 18.76 17.84
C GLY A 269 4.79 19.07 16.41
N PRO A 270 4.95 20.32 15.94
CA PRO A 270 4.66 20.68 14.55
C PRO A 270 5.68 20.09 13.59
N VAL A 271 5.40 20.14 12.28
CA VAL A 271 6.32 19.64 11.23
C VAL A 271 6.81 20.78 10.37
N THR A 272 8.12 20.87 10.17
CA THR A 272 8.69 21.76 9.16
C THR A 272 8.60 21.08 7.80
N THR A 273 7.96 21.75 6.86
CA THR A 273 7.93 21.36 5.44
C THR A 273 8.55 22.45 4.59
N CYS A 274 9.17 22.05 3.49
CA CYS A 274 9.80 22.95 2.54
C CYS A 274 9.31 22.65 1.13
N LEU A 275 9.13 23.72 0.37
CA LEU A 275 8.64 23.71 -1.00
C LEU A 275 9.70 24.29 -1.93
N ALA A 276 9.96 23.62 -3.05
CA ALA A 276 10.86 24.14 -4.07
C ALA A 276 10.30 23.86 -5.47
N LEU A 277 10.59 24.77 -6.40
CA LEU A 277 10.21 24.64 -7.81
C LEU A 277 11.44 24.39 -8.66
N ALA A 278 11.28 23.66 -9.75
CA ALA A 278 12.27 23.57 -10.82
C ALA A 278 11.56 23.60 -12.17
N ALA A 279 12.22 24.13 -13.20
CA ALA A 279 11.80 23.83 -14.57
C ALA A 279 12.07 22.35 -14.84
N GLU A 280 11.12 21.65 -15.45
CA GLU A 280 11.32 20.24 -15.76
C GLU A 280 12.31 20.10 -16.94
N PRO A 281 13.50 19.48 -16.75
CA PRO A 281 14.54 19.41 -17.78
C PRO A 281 14.36 18.22 -18.74
N GLY A 282 13.50 17.27 -18.39
CA GLY A 282 13.17 16.08 -19.16
C GLY A 282 12.05 15.29 -18.50
N PHE A 283 11.52 14.28 -19.18
CA PHE A 283 10.33 13.57 -18.70
C PHE A 283 10.63 12.59 -17.55
N SER A 284 11.88 12.16 -17.40
CA SER A 284 12.27 11.09 -16.48
C SER A 284 12.55 11.59 -15.07
N THR A 285 12.42 10.70 -14.09
CA THR A 285 12.73 11.02 -12.69
C THR A 285 14.22 11.30 -12.47
N ASP A 286 15.10 10.72 -13.30
CA ASP A 286 16.53 11.02 -13.27
C ASP A 286 16.83 12.42 -13.80
N ASP A 287 16.14 12.84 -14.87
CA ASP A 287 16.25 14.22 -15.39
C ASP A 287 15.83 15.21 -14.29
N ILE A 288 14.71 14.95 -13.63
CA ILE A 288 14.20 15.77 -12.52
C ILE A 288 15.17 15.77 -11.32
N ALA A 289 15.82 14.65 -11.03
CA ALA A 289 16.81 14.58 -9.96
C ALA A 289 18.04 15.48 -10.23
N GLY A 290 18.37 15.71 -11.50
CA GLY A 290 19.39 16.67 -11.94
C GLY A 290 18.90 18.12 -12.08
N ALA A 291 17.62 18.41 -11.82
CA ALA A 291 17.05 19.73 -11.99
C ALA A 291 17.58 20.74 -10.95
N SER A 292 17.72 22.00 -11.37
CA SER A 292 18.10 23.10 -10.47
C SER A 292 16.87 23.66 -9.76
N PHE A 293 16.64 23.21 -8.53
CA PHE A 293 15.53 23.70 -7.69
C PHE A 293 15.80 25.11 -7.13
N THR A 294 14.74 25.90 -6.98
CA THR A 294 14.77 27.20 -6.32
C THR A 294 15.18 27.06 -4.85
N GLN A 295 15.54 28.19 -4.23
CA GLN A 295 15.67 28.24 -2.78
C GLN A 295 14.37 27.76 -2.12
N PRO A 296 14.43 26.81 -1.18
CA PRO A 296 13.23 26.28 -0.56
C PRO A 296 12.49 27.32 0.28
N VAL A 297 11.17 27.36 0.13
CA VAL A 297 10.26 28.10 1.02
C VAL A 297 9.77 27.15 2.09
N CYS A 298 10.18 27.37 3.35
CA CYS A 298 9.86 26.48 4.46
C CYS A 298 8.87 27.11 5.44
N ALA A 299 8.00 26.27 6.02
CA ALA A 299 7.08 26.66 7.07
C ALA A 299 6.89 25.52 8.08
N THR A 300 6.55 25.91 9.31
CA THR A 300 6.26 24.99 10.41
C THR A 300 4.75 24.86 10.55
N LEU A 301 4.21 23.69 10.20
CA LEU A 301 2.79 23.43 10.12
C LEU A 301 2.25 22.76 11.38
N GLY A 302 1.08 23.21 11.80
CA GLY A 302 0.24 22.53 12.81
C GLY A 302 -0.89 21.70 12.18
N PRO A 303 -1.88 21.27 13.00
CA PRO A 303 -3.03 20.49 12.54
C PRO A 303 -4.05 21.31 11.72
N LYS A 304 -3.92 22.65 11.72
CA LYS A 304 -4.74 23.52 10.88
C LYS A 304 -4.10 23.68 9.50
N PRO A 305 -4.90 23.76 8.42
CA PRO A 305 -4.40 24.10 7.10
C PRO A 305 -3.79 25.49 7.02
N GLU A 306 -2.64 25.59 6.37
CA GLU A 306 -1.94 26.83 6.09
C GLU A 306 -1.57 26.88 4.61
N THR A 307 -1.63 28.07 4.00
CA THR A 307 -1.34 28.27 2.58
C THR A 307 0.02 28.92 2.39
N LEU A 308 0.88 28.25 1.61
CA LEU A 308 2.20 28.73 1.21
C LEU A 308 2.16 29.20 -0.24
N SER A 309 2.88 30.28 -0.54
CA SER A 309 2.92 30.85 -1.89
C SER A 309 4.33 30.74 -2.48
N LEU A 310 4.41 30.25 -3.72
CA LEU A 310 5.62 30.17 -4.52
C LEU A 310 5.43 31.01 -5.80
N SER A 311 6.49 31.69 -6.24
CA SER A 311 6.50 32.42 -7.51
C SER A 311 7.29 31.64 -8.57
N THR A 312 6.76 31.57 -9.79
CA THR A 312 7.47 30.96 -10.93
C THR A 312 8.46 31.90 -11.62
N GLY A 313 8.48 33.19 -11.27
CA GLY A 313 9.01 34.31 -12.07
C GLY A 313 10.52 34.35 -12.38
N ALA A 314 11.29 33.31 -12.08
CA ALA A 314 12.71 33.22 -12.43
C ALA A 314 13.16 31.78 -12.80
N LEU A 315 12.21 30.87 -13.09
CA LEU A 315 12.57 29.52 -13.52
C LEU A 315 13.13 29.55 -14.95
N PRO A 316 14.15 28.73 -15.26
CA PRO A 316 14.61 28.56 -16.64
C PRO A 316 13.52 27.96 -17.51
N SER A 317 13.70 27.98 -18.84
CA SER A 317 12.77 27.31 -19.74
C SER A 317 12.77 25.80 -19.50
N SER A 318 11.57 25.22 -19.43
CA SER A 318 11.39 23.77 -19.39
C SER A 318 11.43 23.19 -20.80
N SER A 319 12.10 22.05 -20.97
CA SER A 319 12.09 21.30 -22.23
C SER A 319 10.78 20.53 -22.47
N THR A 320 10.00 20.31 -21.41
CA THR A 320 8.74 19.56 -21.43
C THR A 320 7.51 20.46 -21.38
N GLY A 321 7.69 21.77 -21.15
CA GLY A 321 6.59 22.71 -20.93
C GLY A 321 5.96 22.61 -19.54
N ALA A 322 6.66 21.99 -18.57
CA ALA A 322 6.17 21.82 -17.21
C ALA A 322 7.17 22.30 -16.14
N ILE A 323 6.65 22.57 -14.95
CA ILE A 323 7.45 22.80 -13.75
C ILE A 323 7.25 21.63 -12.80
N VAL A 324 8.27 21.35 -11.99
CA VAL A 324 8.19 20.36 -10.92
C VAL A 324 8.08 21.09 -9.59
N LEU A 325 7.07 20.74 -8.81
CA LEU A 325 6.95 21.10 -7.41
C LEU A 325 7.45 19.95 -6.55
N ARG A 326 8.42 20.24 -5.67
CA ARG A 326 8.88 19.33 -4.64
C ARG A 326 8.34 19.77 -3.28
N ILE A 327 7.73 18.84 -2.56
CA ILE A 327 7.25 19.01 -1.18
C ILE A 327 7.98 18.00 -0.32
N TYR A 328 8.79 18.47 0.63
CA TYR A 328 9.52 17.58 1.51
C TYR A 328 9.40 17.98 2.97
N SER A 329 9.41 16.98 3.85
CA SER A 329 9.27 17.16 5.29
C SER A 329 9.87 15.98 6.05
N ALA A 330 10.10 16.17 7.35
CA ALA A 330 10.25 15.03 8.25
C ALA A 330 8.95 14.19 8.26
N THR A 331 9.08 12.93 8.64
CA THR A 331 7.98 11.96 8.63
C THR A 331 7.82 11.26 9.96
N TRP A 332 6.63 10.72 10.20
CA TRP A 332 6.31 9.87 11.34
C TRP A 332 5.55 8.63 10.88
N ILE A 333 5.41 7.63 11.76
CA ILE A 333 4.66 6.41 11.49
C ILE A 333 3.63 6.26 12.61
N PRO A 334 2.32 6.41 12.33
CA PRO A 334 1.30 6.36 13.38
C PRO A 334 1.35 5.08 14.22
N ALA A 335 1.51 3.90 13.60
CA ALA A 335 1.61 2.62 14.31
C ALA A 335 2.82 2.51 15.24
N ARG A 336 3.84 3.35 15.07
CA ARG A 336 5.06 3.37 15.90
C ARG A 336 5.02 4.49 16.93
N ASP A 337 4.58 5.67 16.52
CA ASP A 337 4.74 6.92 17.26
C ASP A 337 3.46 7.32 18.03
N ASP A 338 2.32 6.69 17.75
CA ASP A 338 1.06 6.86 18.47
C ASP A 338 0.60 5.53 19.10
N PRO A 339 0.43 5.44 20.43
CA PRO A 339 -0.07 4.24 21.10
C PRO A 339 -1.44 3.74 20.60
N GLN A 340 -2.26 4.62 20.02
CA GLN A 340 -3.55 4.28 19.42
C GLN A 340 -3.47 4.09 17.90
N GLY A 341 -2.34 4.47 17.30
CA GLY A 341 -2.11 4.39 15.86
C GLY A 341 -2.00 2.93 15.39
N ARG A 342 -2.60 2.65 14.23
CA ARG A 342 -2.47 1.36 13.54
C ARG A 342 -1.95 1.48 12.12
N ASP A 343 -1.79 2.72 11.64
CA ASP A 343 -1.35 3.00 10.28
C ASP A 343 0.18 2.84 10.18
N PRO A 344 0.68 1.86 9.40
CA PRO A 344 2.11 1.60 9.27
C PRO A 344 2.80 2.53 8.26
N ARG A 345 2.05 3.41 7.58
CA ARG A 345 2.59 4.31 6.56
C ARG A 345 3.55 5.31 7.19
N ARG A 346 4.58 5.65 6.43
CA ARG A 346 5.48 6.77 6.72
C ARG A 346 4.83 8.04 6.19
N LEU A 347 4.30 8.89 7.06
CA LEU A 347 3.52 10.07 6.72
C LEU A 347 4.31 11.36 6.92
N GLY A 348 4.32 12.23 5.91
CA GLY A 348 4.87 13.59 5.95
C GLY A 348 3.81 14.62 6.32
N VAL A 349 3.37 15.39 5.32
CA VAL A 349 2.30 16.41 5.44
C VAL A 349 1.10 16.03 4.57
N GLN A 350 -0.07 16.59 4.87
CA GLN A 350 -1.26 16.47 4.05
C GLN A 350 -1.32 17.61 3.03
N ILE A 351 -1.51 17.27 1.76
CA ILE A 351 -1.86 18.19 0.68
C ILE A 351 -3.39 18.35 0.67
N VAL A 352 -3.87 19.59 0.80
CA VAL A 352 -5.30 19.93 0.78
C VAL A 352 -5.72 20.46 -0.59
N SER A 353 -4.92 21.36 -1.16
CA SER A 353 -5.15 21.91 -2.50
C SER A 353 -3.88 22.56 -3.04
N ILE A 354 -3.74 22.55 -4.36
CA ILE A 354 -2.74 23.35 -5.08
C ILE A 354 -3.49 24.20 -6.10
N THR A 355 -3.32 25.51 -6.04
CA THR A 355 -3.97 26.46 -6.96
C THR A 355 -2.90 27.26 -7.68
N MET A 356 -3.03 27.38 -9.00
CA MET A 356 -2.16 28.20 -9.84
C MET A 356 -2.95 29.37 -10.41
N ASN A 357 -2.47 30.57 -10.11
CA ASN A 357 -3.06 31.86 -10.50
C ASN A 357 -2.19 32.57 -11.51
#